data_AF-A0A2S2QD79-F1
#
_entry.id   AF-A0A2S2QD79-F1
#
_cell.length_a   1.000
_cell.length_b   1.000
_cell.length_c   1.000
_cell.angle_alpha   90.00
_cell.angle_beta   90.00
_cell.angle_gamma   90.00
#
_symmetry.space_group_name_H-M   'P 1'
#
loop_
_entity.id
_entity.type
_entity.pdbx_description
1 polymer ?
#
loop_
_entity_poly.entity_id
_entity_poly.type
_entity_poly.pdbx_seq_one_letter_code
_entity_poly.pdbx_strand_id
1 'polypeptide(L)'
;MVKSSSLLEKPRFVVIGFQTDRKNNLLNHSGHFDHCYLKNLKVYLNSEVYLYEDFRADFSNNQISIMYKAYTDFQKSYYDRDHSKPLLSKHEFCLLAPIVVVDLSRQNDNVKSSTVDLRVEFETIKNIPTKTTAYCLVLHDQIVTYNPFNGDVRKL
;
A
#
# COMPACT_ATOMS: atom_id res chain seq x y z
N MET A 1 14.06 3.52 -8.26
CA MET A 1 13.28 2.55 -9.05
C MET A 1 13.41 1.20 -8.36
N VAL A 2 12.35 0.71 -7.75
CA VAL A 2 12.32 -0.66 -7.18
C VAL A 2 11.97 -1.59 -8.33
N LYS A 3 12.78 -2.61 -8.58
CA LYS A 3 12.52 -3.64 -9.59
C LYS A 3 12.41 -4.98 -8.86
N SER A 4 11.26 -5.64 -8.96
CA SER A 4 11.03 -6.97 -8.39
C SER A 4 10.84 -7.96 -9.54
N SER A 5 11.43 -9.15 -9.44
CA SER A 5 11.51 -10.15 -10.51
C SER A 5 11.17 -11.55 -9.97
N SER A 6 10.00 -11.69 -9.37
CA SER A 6 9.40 -13.02 -9.14
C SER A 6 8.15 -13.17 -10.00
N LEU A 7 7.88 -14.40 -10.44
CA LEU A 7 6.60 -14.86 -11.00
C LEU A 7 5.50 -14.72 -9.91
N LEU A 8 5.26 -13.50 -9.48
CA LEU A 8 4.23 -13.15 -8.52
C LEU A 8 2.90 -13.28 -9.23
N GLU A 9 2.02 -14.09 -8.65
CA GLU A 9 0.59 -14.01 -8.90
C GLU A 9 0.13 -12.54 -8.84
N LYS A 10 -0.91 -12.24 -9.62
CA LYS A 10 -1.48 -10.91 -9.84
C LYS A 10 -1.57 -10.13 -8.49
N PRO A 11 -0.77 -9.07 -8.27
CA PRO A 11 -0.80 -8.33 -7.00
C PRO A 11 -2.16 -7.68 -6.83
N ARG A 12 -2.78 -7.81 -5.67
CA ARG A 12 -4.10 -7.24 -5.38
C ARG A 12 -4.02 -5.89 -4.69
N PHE A 13 -3.04 -5.70 -3.80
CA PHE A 13 -2.86 -4.42 -3.10
C PHE A 13 -1.39 -4.02 -3.04
N VAL A 14 -1.18 -2.71 -3.03
CA VAL A 14 0.12 -2.10 -2.71
C VAL A 14 -0.08 -1.12 -1.56
N VAL A 15 0.71 -1.28 -0.51
CA VAL A 15 0.70 -0.41 0.67
C VAL A 15 2.04 0.31 0.75
N ILE A 16 2.00 1.64 0.79
CA ILE A 16 3.19 2.49 0.76
C ILE A 16 3.21 3.35 2.03
N GLY A 17 4.38 3.44 2.67
CA GLY A 17 4.57 4.26 3.86
C GLY A 17 5.98 4.80 3.94
N PHE A 18 6.15 5.91 4.66
CA PHE A 18 7.44 6.55 4.86
C PHE A 18 7.78 6.58 6.35
N GLN A 19 9.05 6.37 6.68
CA GLN A 19 9.54 6.50 8.05
C GLN A 19 10.82 7.33 8.08
N THR A 20 10.86 8.30 8.97
CA THR A 20 11.97 9.22 9.16
C THR A 20 12.71 8.87 10.44
N ASP A 21 14.04 8.70 10.33
CA ASP A 21 14.95 8.50 11.46
C ASP A 21 14.56 7.34 12.41
N ARG A 22 13.91 6.29 11.89
CA ARG A 22 13.51 5.09 12.67
C ARG A 22 14.40 3.88 12.42
N LYS A 23 15.06 3.80 11.27
CA LYS A 23 15.96 2.68 10.95
C LYS A 23 17.14 2.67 11.91
N ASN A 24 17.31 1.58 12.65
CA ASN A 24 18.34 1.40 13.68
C ASN A 24 18.30 2.47 14.81
N ASN A 25 17.14 3.07 15.06
CA ASN A 25 16.95 4.04 16.13
C ASN A 25 15.95 3.49 17.15
N LEU A 26 16.40 3.22 18.38
CA LEU A 26 15.59 2.66 19.46
C LEU A 26 14.72 3.71 20.19
N LEU A 27 14.98 5.01 19.98
CA LEU A 27 14.24 6.09 20.62
C LEU A 27 12.91 6.38 19.91
N ASN A 28 12.83 6.10 18.61
CA ASN A 28 11.66 6.38 17.80
C ASN A 28 10.82 5.10 17.61
N HIS A 29 9.50 5.21 17.75
CA HIS A 29 8.60 4.08 17.54
C HIS A 29 8.66 3.56 16.09
N SER A 30 9.19 2.35 15.91
CA SER A 30 9.37 1.70 14.62
C SER A 30 8.06 1.33 13.91
N GLY A 31 6.93 1.32 14.62
CA GLY A 31 5.60 1.07 14.05
C GLY A 31 4.93 2.31 13.44
N HIS A 32 5.48 3.50 13.64
CA HIS A 32 4.87 4.74 13.14
C HIS A 32 5.37 5.08 11.74
N PHE A 33 4.51 5.71 10.95
CA PHE A 33 4.82 6.27 9.64
C PHE A 33 4.65 7.79 9.67
N ASP A 34 5.34 8.48 8.78
CA ASP A 34 5.27 9.93 8.62
C ASP A 34 4.64 10.28 7.28
N HIS A 35 3.79 11.29 7.28
CA HIS A 35 3.10 11.72 6.06
C HIS A 35 4.04 12.37 5.04
N CYS A 36 5.23 12.82 5.46
CA CYS A 36 6.27 13.43 4.62
C CYS A 36 5.77 14.56 3.69
N TYR A 37 4.68 15.23 4.07
CA TYR A 37 3.95 16.19 3.24
C TYR A 37 3.60 15.65 1.84
N LEU A 38 3.25 14.37 1.75
CA LEU A 38 2.82 13.72 0.52
C LEU A 38 1.64 14.50 -0.07
N LYS A 39 1.76 14.86 -1.35
CA LYS A 39 0.77 15.60 -2.12
C LYS A 39 0.08 14.70 -3.12
N ASN A 40 0.86 13.91 -3.84
CA ASN A 40 0.40 13.04 -4.92
C ASN A 40 1.16 11.72 -4.88
N LEU A 41 0.53 10.64 -5.35
CA LEU A 41 1.12 9.32 -5.45
C LEU A 41 0.46 8.56 -6.60
N LYS A 42 1.29 7.94 -7.44
CA LYS A 42 0.88 7.11 -8.56
C LYS A 42 1.58 5.77 -8.47
N VAL A 43 0.81 4.70 -8.65
CA VAL A 43 1.35 3.35 -8.78
C VAL A 43 1.19 2.90 -10.22
N TYR A 44 2.28 2.43 -10.80
CA TYR A 44 2.33 1.88 -12.14
C TYR A 44 2.58 0.38 -12.01
N LEU A 45 1.75 -0.41 -12.69
CA LEU A 45 1.91 -1.84 -12.81
C LEU A 45 1.97 -2.18 -14.30
N ASN A 46 3.11 -2.67 -14.77
CA ASN A 46 3.30 -3.04 -16.19
C ASN A 46 2.88 -1.92 -17.18
N SER A 47 3.18 -0.66 -16.84
CA SER A 47 2.81 0.57 -17.58
C SER A 47 1.35 1.04 -17.47
N GLU A 48 0.46 0.29 -16.82
CA GLU A 48 -0.87 0.78 -16.44
C GLU A 48 -0.80 1.56 -15.12
N VAL A 49 -1.53 2.68 -15.05
CA VAL A 49 -1.56 3.54 -13.86
C VAL A 49 -2.77 3.19 -13.01
N TYR A 50 -2.52 2.89 -11.74
CA TYR A 50 -3.55 2.65 -10.74
C TYR A 50 -3.63 3.85 -9.82
N LEU A 51 -4.82 4.44 -9.82
CA LEU A 51 -5.18 5.64 -9.08
C LEU A 51 -6.47 5.39 -8.32
N TYR A 52 -6.54 5.90 -7.09
CA TYR A 52 -7.80 6.46 -6.62
C TYR A 52 -7.97 7.80 -7.34
N GLU A 53 -9.20 8.12 -7.79
CA GLU A 53 -9.55 9.40 -8.44
C GLU A 53 -8.75 10.57 -7.85
N ASP A 54 -7.98 11.26 -8.70
CA ASP A 54 -7.09 12.39 -8.36
C ASP A 54 -6.55 12.38 -6.92
N PHE A 55 -5.75 11.36 -6.57
CA PHE A 55 -5.09 11.29 -5.26
C PHE A 55 -4.35 12.60 -4.96
N ARG A 56 -4.94 13.41 -4.08
CA ARG A 56 -4.43 14.70 -3.64
C ARG A 56 -4.57 14.76 -2.14
N ALA A 57 -3.44 14.77 -1.45
CA ALA A 57 -3.39 14.92 -0.01
C ALA A 57 -2.86 16.31 0.36
N ASP A 58 -3.51 16.96 1.32
CA ASP A 58 -2.98 18.13 2.01
C ASP A 58 -3.13 17.94 3.51
N PHE A 59 -2.03 17.51 4.13
CA PHE A 59 -1.93 17.30 5.56
C PHE A 59 -2.04 18.60 6.36
N SER A 60 -1.70 19.76 5.76
CA SER A 60 -1.79 21.06 6.42
C SER A 60 -3.24 21.51 6.58
N ASN A 61 -4.08 21.18 5.59
CA ASN A 61 -5.50 21.51 5.57
C ASN A 61 -6.41 20.30 5.91
N ASN A 62 -5.85 19.20 6.44
CA ASN A 62 -6.56 17.97 6.78
C ASN A 62 -7.37 17.33 5.62
N GLN A 63 -6.95 17.60 4.38
CA GLN A 63 -7.51 17.03 3.16
C GLN A 63 -6.83 15.69 2.86
N ILE A 64 -7.18 14.68 3.66
CA ILE A 64 -6.66 13.31 3.54
C ILE A 64 -7.79 12.27 3.44
N SER A 65 -9.00 12.70 3.09
CA SER A 65 -10.20 11.85 3.07
C SER A 65 -10.07 10.65 2.13
N ILE A 66 -9.53 10.86 0.92
CA ILE A 66 -9.31 9.79 -0.07
C ILE A 66 -8.35 8.74 0.50
N MET A 67 -7.25 9.19 1.08
CA MET A 67 -6.22 8.32 1.67
C MET A 67 -6.76 7.52 2.86
N TYR A 68 -7.50 8.17 3.76
CA TYR A 68 -8.14 7.50 4.89
C TYR A 68 -9.22 6.52 4.43
N LYS A 69 -10.01 6.89 3.41
CA LYS A 69 -11.03 6.00 2.83
C LYS A 69 -10.40 4.75 2.23
N ALA A 70 -9.31 4.88 1.47
CA ALA A 70 -8.58 3.73 0.92
C ALA A 70 -8.06 2.80 2.03
N TYR A 71 -7.54 3.37 3.12
CA TYR A 71 -7.16 2.60 4.32
C TYR A 71 -8.34 1.84 4.95
N THR A 72 -9.51 2.48 5.09
CA THR A 72 -10.69 1.82 5.68
C THR A 72 -11.29 0.76 4.75
N ASP A 73 -11.29 1.04 3.44
CA ASP A 73 -11.82 0.14 2.41
C ASP A 73 -10.94 -1.08 2.22
N PHE A 74 -9.61 -0.94 2.41
CA PHE A 74 -8.67 -2.04 2.33
C PHE A 74 -9.06 -3.19 3.25
N GLN A 75 -9.35 -2.91 4.53
CA GLN A 75 -9.76 -3.95 5.47
C GLN A 75 -11.07 -4.62 5.04
N LYS A 76 -12.02 -3.82 4.53
CA LYS A 76 -13.30 -4.33 4.02
C LYS A 76 -13.09 -5.30 2.86
N SER A 77 -12.28 -4.90 1.88
CA SER A 77 -11.98 -5.69 0.68
C SER A 77 -11.14 -6.93 1.00
N TYR A 78 -10.10 -6.79 1.84
CA TYR A 78 -9.17 -7.87 2.17
C TYR A 78 -9.82 -9.02 2.96
N TYR A 79 -10.70 -8.69 3.93
CA TYR A 79 -11.39 -9.69 4.76
C TYR A 79 -12.79 -10.06 4.26
N ASP A 80 -13.20 -9.57 3.08
CA ASP A 80 -14.52 -9.78 2.49
C ASP A 80 -15.67 -9.48 3.48
N ARG A 81 -15.72 -8.23 3.97
CA ARG A 81 -16.72 -7.78 4.95
C ARG A 81 -17.71 -6.80 4.34
N ASP A 82 -18.91 -6.73 4.90
CA ASP A 82 -19.92 -5.77 4.46
C ASP A 82 -19.60 -4.32 4.85
N HIS A 83 -18.90 -4.14 5.98
CA HIS A 83 -18.60 -2.83 6.56
C HIS A 83 -17.11 -2.71 6.94
N SER A 84 -16.58 -1.49 6.86
CA SER A 84 -15.23 -1.17 7.34
C SER A 84 -15.23 -1.00 8.86
N LYS A 85 -14.20 -1.52 9.52
CA LYS A 85 -13.97 -1.37 10.96
C LYS A 85 -12.52 -0.89 11.19
N PRO A 86 -12.23 0.38 10.86
CA PRO A 86 -10.87 0.90 10.90
C PRO A 86 -10.31 0.83 12.32
N LEU A 87 -9.03 0.46 12.44
CA LEU A 87 -8.33 0.38 13.73
C LEU A 87 -8.03 1.77 14.31
N LEU A 88 -7.82 2.76 13.44
CA LEU A 88 -7.42 4.11 13.80
C LEU A 88 -8.50 5.07 13.31
N SER A 89 -8.85 6.07 14.11
CA SER A 89 -9.61 7.22 13.64
C SER A 89 -8.83 8.00 12.57
N LYS A 90 -9.49 8.88 11.81
CA LYS A 90 -8.82 9.73 10.81
C LYS A 90 -7.67 10.54 11.41
N HIS A 91 -7.84 11.03 12.63
CA HIS A 91 -6.83 11.81 13.35
C HIS A 91 -5.62 10.95 13.73
N GLU A 92 -5.86 9.79 14.36
CA GLU A 92 -4.79 8.85 14.73
C GLU A 92 -4.07 8.30 13.50
N PHE A 93 -4.80 8.00 12.43
CA PHE A 93 -4.23 7.59 11.15
C PHE A 93 -3.23 8.64 10.62
N CYS A 94 -3.61 9.91 10.63
CA CYS A 94 -2.75 11.00 10.17
C CYS A 94 -1.45 11.10 10.99
N LEU A 95 -1.54 10.89 12.30
CA LEU A 95 -0.42 11.03 13.23
C LEU A 95 0.50 9.79 13.29
N LEU A 96 -0.08 8.60 13.18
CA LEU A 96 0.61 7.35 13.49
C LEU A 96 0.91 6.51 12.26
N ALA A 97 0.01 6.49 11.28
CA ALA A 97 0.08 5.59 10.15
C ALA A 97 -0.47 6.21 8.85
N PRO A 98 0.05 7.35 8.37
CA PRO A 98 -0.32 7.94 7.09
C PRO A 98 0.26 7.11 5.94
N ILE A 99 -0.28 5.89 5.76
CA ILE A 99 0.04 4.96 4.69
C ILE A 99 -0.92 5.13 3.52
N VAL A 100 -0.44 4.91 2.31
CA VAL A 100 -1.27 4.92 1.10
C VAL A 100 -1.55 3.49 0.69
N VAL A 101 -2.83 3.14 0.60
CA VAL A 101 -3.26 1.84 0.07
C VAL A 101 -3.79 2.03 -1.33
N VAL A 102 -3.28 1.22 -2.27
CA VAL A 102 -3.73 1.19 -3.66
C VAL A 102 -4.30 -0.19 -3.94
N ASP A 103 -5.57 -0.21 -4.32
CA ASP A 103 -6.28 -1.41 -4.77
C ASP A 103 -6.00 -1.63 -6.26
N LEU A 104 -5.38 -2.77 -6.58
CA LEU A 104 -5.03 -3.18 -7.93
C LEU A 104 -5.95 -4.30 -8.45
N SER A 105 -7.02 -4.66 -7.74
CA SER A 105 -7.93 -5.75 -8.11
C SER A 105 -8.58 -5.58 -9.48
N ARG A 106 -8.78 -4.35 -9.93
CA ARG A 106 -9.38 -4.00 -11.23
C ARG A 106 -8.44 -4.11 -12.43
N GLN A 107 -7.31 -4.78 -12.26
CA GLN A 107 -6.39 -5.09 -13.35
C GLN A 107 -7.09 -5.87 -14.47
N ASN A 108 -6.83 -5.49 -15.71
CA ASN A 108 -7.28 -6.23 -16.88
C ASN A 108 -6.73 -7.66 -16.88
N ASP A 109 -7.55 -8.64 -17.22
CA ASP A 109 -7.13 -10.05 -17.32
C ASP A 109 -6.18 -10.31 -18.49
N ASN A 110 -6.06 -9.34 -19.40
CA ASN A 110 -5.15 -9.38 -20.54
C ASN A 110 -3.68 -9.06 -20.18
N VAL A 111 -3.38 -8.75 -18.91
CA VAL A 111 -2.00 -8.61 -18.45
C VAL A 111 -1.37 -10.00 -18.48
N LYS A 112 -0.68 -10.29 -19.59
CA LYS A 112 0.10 -11.52 -19.79
C LYS A 112 0.99 -11.73 -18.56
N SER A 113 1.14 -13.00 -18.16
CA SER A 113 2.06 -13.44 -17.11
C SER A 113 3.52 -13.12 -17.48
N SER A 114 3.88 -11.85 -17.42
CA SER A 114 5.23 -11.34 -17.58
C SER A 114 5.73 -10.87 -16.21
N THR A 115 7.03 -10.58 -16.12
CA THR A 115 7.63 -9.92 -14.95
C THR A 115 6.82 -8.70 -14.54
N VAL A 116 6.37 -8.69 -13.28
CA VAL A 116 5.64 -7.57 -12.67
C VAL A 116 6.60 -6.40 -12.47
N ASP A 117 6.45 -5.34 -13.26
CA ASP A 117 7.14 -4.06 -13.06
C ASP A 117 6.27 -3.12 -12.23
N LEU A 118 6.66 -2.91 -10.97
CA LEU A 118 6.00 -2.01 -10.04
C LEU A 118 6.82 -0.71 -9.91
N ARG A 119 6.25 0.40 -10.37
CA ARG A 119 6.85 1.73 -10.22
C ARG A 119 5.94 2.61 -9.37
N VAL A 120 6.52 3.25 -8.35
CA VAL A 120 5.83 4.22 -7.50
C VAL A 120 6.41 5.60 -7.80
N GLU A 121 5.55 6.55 -8.10
CA GLU A 121 5.88 7.97 -8.21
C GLU A 121 5.12 8.75 -7.14
N PHE A 122 5.74 9.77 -6.58
CA PHE A 122 5.10 10.60 -5.59
C PHE A 122 5.64 12.03 -5.63
N GLU A 123 4.82 12.96 -5.17
CA GLU A 123 5.15 14.37 -5.02
C GLU A 123 4.94 14.78 -3.57
N THR A 124 5.82 15.63 -3.05
CA THR A 124 5.68 16.22 -1.71
C THR A 124 5.60 17.73 -1.80
N ILE A 125 4.87 18.35 -0.86
CA ILE A 125 4.74 19.83 -0.78
C ILE A 125 6.06 20.45 -0.28
N LYS A 126 6.79 19.73 0.56
CA LYS A 126 8.06 20.16 1.16
C LYS A 126 9.16 19.14 0.84
N ASN A 127 10.41 19.55 1.06
CA ASN A 127 11.54 18.63 1.00
C ASN A 127 11.32 17.44 1.94
N ILE A 128 11.62 16.24 1.45
CA ILE A 128 11.59 15.02 2.25
C ILE A 128 12.64 15.16 3.35
N PRO A 129 12.30 14.90 4.63
CA PRO A 129 13.28 14.92 5.70
C PRO A 129 14.48 14.01 5.43
N THR A 130 15.64 14.38 5.97
CA THR A 130 16.82 13.50 5.92
C THR A 130 16.54 12.21 6.68
N LYS A 131 17.14 11.09 6.23
CA LYS A 131 16.95 9.75 6.81
C LYS A 131 15.51 9.22 6.71
N THR A 132 14.72 9.70 5.76
CA THR A 132 13.46 9.07 5.41
C THR A 132 13.69 7.83 4.54
N THR A 133 13.06 6.72 4.92
CA THR A 133 12.99 5.47 4.15
C THR A 133 11.57 5.26 3.67
N ALA A 134 11.40 4.95 2.38
CA ALA A 134 10.12 4.53 1.83
C ALA A 134 10.01 3.01 1.88
N TYR A 135 8.86 2.52 2.34
CA TYR A 135 8.51 1.10 2.37
C TYR A 135 7.35 0.85 1.41
N CYS A 136 7.40 -0.28 0.73
CA CYS A 136 6.37 -0.74 -0.19
C CYS A 136 6.08 -2.21 0.09
N LEU A 137 4.86 -2.52 0.53
CA LEU A 137 4.37 -3.87 0.73
C LEU A 137 3.44 -4.22 -0.44
N VAL A 138 3.72 -5.35 -1.09
CA VAL A 138 2.91 -5.88 -2.19
C VAL A 138 2.19 -7.11 -1.67
N LEU A 139 0.86 -7.11 -1.79
CA LEU A 139 -0.01 -8.23 -1.40
C LEU A 139 -0.61 -8.85 -2.66
N HIS A 140 -0.56 -10.17 -2.77
CA HIS A 140 -1.18 -10.95 -3.82
C HIS A 140 -2.00 -12.08 -3.19
N ASP A 141 -3.07 -12.48 -3.86
CA ASP A 141 -3.91 -13.59 -3.42
C ASP A 141 -3.30 -14.89 -3.95
N GLN A 142 -3.05 -15.87 -3.06
CA GLN A 142 -2.72 -17.25 -3.44
C GLN A 142 -3.88 -18.16 -3.02
N ILE A 143 -4.37 -19.02 -3.92
CA ILE A 143 -5.27 -20.11 -3.55
C ILE A 143 -4.43 -21.36 -3.34
N VAL A 144 -4.50 -21.92 -2.13
CA VAL A 144 -3.85 -23.19 -1.79
C VAL A 144 -4.90 -24.24 -1.45
N THR A 145 -4.73 -25.44 -1.98
CA THR A 145 -5.51 -26.61 -1.60
C THR A 145 -4.79 -27.30 -0.45
N TYR A 146 -5.47 -27.44 0.68
CA TYR A 146 -4.99 -28.23 1.82
C TYR A 146 -5.72 -29.57 1.87
N ASN A 147 -4.97 -30.67 1.94
CA ASN A 147 -5.51 -32.00 2.17
C ASN A 147 -5.33 -32.38 3.66
N PRO A 148 -6.39 -32.37 4.46
CA PRO A 148 -6.30 -32.63 5.90
C PRO A 148 -5.93 -34.07 6.25
N PHE A 149 -6.08 -35.02 5.32
CA PHE A 149 -5.80 -36.44 5.61
C PHE A 149 -4.32 -36.78 5.57
N ASN A 150 -3.52 -36.05 4.77
CA ASN A 150 -2.08 -36.29 4.63
C ASN A 150 -1.24 -35.05 4.92
N GLY A 151 -1.86 -33.90 5.21
CA GLY A 151 -1.17 -32.65 5.50
C GLY A 151 -0.60 -31.96 4.25
N ASP A 152 -0.91 -32.44 3.04
CA ASP A 152 -0.39 -31.85 1.81
C ASP A 152 -0.98 -30.45 1.59
N VAL A 153 -0.11 -29.49 1.26
CA VAL A 153 -0.49 -28.17 0.76
C VAL A 153 -0.05 -28.08 -0.70
N ARG A 154 -1.00 -27.84 -1.62
CA ARG A 154 -0.72 -27.66 -3.05
C ARG A 154 -1.18 -26.29 -3.50
N LYS A 155 -0.35 -25.59 -4.26
CA LYS A 155 -0.75 -24.37 -4.96
C LYS A 155 -1.61 -24.75 -6.16
N LEU A 156 -2.71 -24.03 -6.38
CA LEU A 156 -3.54 -24.16 -7.57
C LEU A 156 -2.92 -23.45 -8.76
#